data_AF-A0A0L0HVJ5-F1
#
_entry.id   AF-A0A0L0HVJ5-F1
#
_cell.length_a   1.000
_cell.length_b   1.000
_cell.length_c   1.000
_cell.angle_alpha   90.00
_cell.angle_beta   90.00
_cell.angle_gamma   90.00
#
_symmetry.space_group_name_H-M   'P 1'
#
loop_
_entity.id
_entity.type
_entity.pdbx_description
1 polymer ?
#
loop_
_entity_poly.entity_id
_entity_poly.type
_entity_poly.pdbx_seq_one_letter_code
_entity_poly.pdbx_strand_id
1 'polypeptide(L)'
;MPAHETPKLGSLPPSRSARSKCWTARDAYFACLDSHNLWLQGLGPRTHEEIIAVDPQRLVVSSESDKSLTKEERKRLFACRDMKEMFDRECLPSWVNHFGLLRVKDLQTEYLKKKVDKDERERETSDDAFWEKVSAKPRQT
;
A
#
# COMPACT_ATOMS: atom_id res chain seq x y z
N MET A 1 -24.31 30.96 7.87
CA MET A 1 -23.53 29.71 7.90
C MET A 1 -24.18 28.73 6.93
N PRO A 2 -23.60 28.36 5.78
CA PRO A 2 -24.23 27.36 4.94
C PRO A 2 -23.88 25.96 5.48
N ALA A 3 -24.91 25.13 5.55
CA ALA A 3 -24.89 23.78 6.08
C ALA A 3 -23.98 22.87 5.23
N HIS A 4 -23.25 21.98 5.91
CA HIS A 4 -22.63 20.82 5.28
C HIS A 4 -23.74 19.88 4.80
N GLU A 5 -24.13 20.00 3.52
CA GLU A 5 -24.96 19.00 2.86
C GLU A 5 -24.12 17.74 2.64
N THR A 6 -24.34 16.73 3.48
CA THR A 6 -23.99 15.35 3.13
C THR A 6 -25.02 14.85 2.11
N PRO A 7 -24.63 14.56 0.85
CA PRO A 7 -25.60 14.11 -0.14
C PRO A 7 -26.13 12.73 0.26
N LYS A 8 -27.46 12.59 0.25
CA LYS A 8 -28.18 11.32 0.39
C LYS A 8 -27.58 10.27 -0.55
N LEU A 9 -27.43 9.07 -0.02
CA LEU A 9 -26.94 7.88 -0.69
C LEU A 9 -27.75 7.58 -1.98
N GLY A 10 -27.11 7.77 -3.14
CA GLY A 10 -27.46 7.12 -4.42
C GLY A 10 -28.38 7.91 -5.38
N SER A 11 -27.79 8.61 -6.35
CA SER A 11 -28.12 8.45 -7.80
C SER A 11 -27.34 9.38 -8.72
N LEU A 12 -26.65 10.41 -8.21
CA LEU A 12 -25.90 11.34 -9.05
C LEU A 12 -24.39 11.20 -8.85
N PRO A 13 -23.60 11.12 -9.94
CA PRO A 13 -22.15 11.15 -9.83
C PRO A 13 -21.70 12.47 -9.18
N PRO A 14 -20.64 12.44 -8.35
CA PRO A 14 -20.14 13.65 -7.70
C PRO A 14 -19.73 14.70 -8.74
N SER A 15 -20.01 15.96 -8.41
CA SER A 15 -19.64 17.09 -9.26
C SER A 15 -18.13 17.14 -9.51
N ARG A 16 -17.70 17.83 -10.57
CA ARG A 16 -16.26 18.00 -10.85
C ARG A 16 -15.51 18.62 -9.66
N SER A 17 -16.12 19.61 -9.00
CA SER A 17 -15.54 20.25 -7.80
C SER A 17 -15.42 19.27 -6.63
N ALA A 18 -16.47 18.47 -6.37
CA ALA A 18 -16.43 17.44 -5.32
C ALA A 18 -15.35 16.37 -5.61
N ARG A 19 -15.24 15.93 -6.86
CA ARG A 19 -14.17 15.00 -7.28
C ARG A 19 -12.77 15.58 -7.07
N SER A 20 -12.57 16.85 -7.38
CA SER A 20 -11.30 17.53 -7.15
C SER A 20 -10.90 17.52 -5.68
N LYS A 21 -11.83 17.86 -4.77
CA LYS A 21 -11.57 17.82 -3.32
C LYS A 21 -11.23 16.41 -2.85
N CYS A 22 -11.99 15.42 -3.30
CA CYS A 22 -11.74 14.02 -3.00
C CYS A 22 -10.34 13.56 -3.45
N TRP A 23 -9.92 13.89 -4.68
CA TRP A 23 -8.58 13.52 -5.17
C TRP A 23 -7.46 14.21 -4.40
N THR A 24 -7.62 15.50 -4.06
CA THR A 24 -6.64 16.20 -3.22
C THR A 24 -6.51 15.55 -1.84
N ALA A 25 -7.63 15.19 -1.19
CA ALA A 25 -7.60 14.51 0.11
C ALA A 25 -7.00 13.10 0.01
N ARG A 26 -7.33 12.35 -1.06
CA ARG A 26 -6.74 11.03 -1.38
C ARG A 26 -5.23 11.12 -1.50
N ASP A 27 -4.74 12.06 -2.31
CA ASP A 27 -3.32 12.18 -2.63
C ASP A 27 -2.53 12.62 -1.40
N ALA A 28 -3.08 13.52 -0.58
CA ALA A 28 -2.48 13.90 0.70
C ALA A 28 -2.37 12.72 1.67
N TYR A 29 -3.43 11.89 1.77
CA TYR A 29 -3.41 10.68 2.60
C TYR A 29 -2.37 9.67 2.10
N PHE A 30 -2.36 9.36 0.80
CA PHE A 30 -1.42 8.39 0.23
C PHE A 30 0.03 8.86 0.32
N ALA A 31 0.30 10.14 0.12
CA ALA A 31 1.64 10.71 0.32
C ALA A 31 2.11 10.60 1.78
N CYS A 32 1.22 10.83 2.74
CA CYS A 32 1.55 10.59 4.15
C CYS A 32 1.91 9.12 4.38
N LEU A 33 1.10 8.18 3.89
CA LEU A 33 1.38 6.75 4.05
C LEU A 33 2.73 6.35 3.45
N ASP A 34 3.04 6.84 2.25
CA ASP A 34 4.31 6.55 1.57
C ASP A 34 5.51 7.05 2.39
N SER A 35 5.41 8.24 3.00
CA SER A 35 6.47 8.79 3.88
C SER A 35 6.72 7.95 5.15
N HIS A 36 5.70 7.19 5.59
CA HIS A 36 5.76 6.33 6.77
C HIS A 36 5.94 4.85 6.44
N ASN A 37 6.12 4.48 5.16
CA ASN A 37 6.16 3.10 4.67
C ASN A 37 4.93 2.29 5.11
N LEU A 38 3.76 2.90 4.94
CA LEU A 38 2.45 2.31 5.20
C LEU A 38 1.71 2.13 3.88
N TRP A 39 0.90 1.09 3.79
CA TRP A 39 0.10 0.75 2.63
C TRP A 39 -1.30 1.37 2.73
N LEU A 40 -1.94 1.26 3.90
CA LEU A 40 -3.28 1.79 4.20
C LEU A 40 -3.36 2.27 5.66
N GLN A 41 -4.52 2.16 6.32
CA GLN A 41 -4.84 2.68 7.67
C GLN A 41 -3.90 2.14 8.76
N GLY A 42 -2.64 2.53 8.75
CA GLY A 42 -1.59 1.94 9.55
C GLY A 42 -1.06 0.60 9.06
N LEU A 43 -1.68 -0.08 8.09
CA LEU A 43 -1.13 -1.35 7.61
C LEU A 43 0.23 -1.12 6.93
N GLY A 44 1.25 -1.90 7.29
CA GLY A 44 2.58 -1.80 6.70
C GLY A 44 3.32 -3.14 6.74
N PRO A 45 2.98 -4.09 5.84
CA PRO A 45 3.58 -5.42 5.81
C PRO A 45 5.06 -5.31 5.47
N ARG A 46 5.90 -6.07 6.18
CA ARG A 46 7.37 -6.02 6.07
C ARG A 46 7.96 -7.31 5.50
N THR A 47 7.24 -8.43 5.63
CA THR A 47 7.71 -9.72 5.14
C THR A 47 7.03 -10.11 3.83
N HIS A 48 7.65 -11.04 3.11
CA HIS A 48 7.10 -11.58 1.88
C HIS A 48 5.74 -12.24 2.12
N GLU A 49 5.66 -12.99 3.21
CA GLU A 49 4.48 -13.74 3.62
C GLU A 49 3.35 -12.79 4.02
N GLU A 50 3.66 -11.73 4.77
CA GLU A 50 2.69 -10.68 5.12
C GLU A 50 2.15 -9.99 3.86
N ILE A 51 3.02 -9.64 2.91
CA ILE A 51 2.64 -8.96 1.66
C ILE A 51 1.69 -9.83 0.82
N ILE A 52 1.97 -11.12 0.66
CA ILE A 52 1.11 -12.05 -0.08
C ILE A 52 -0.22 -12.28 0.65
N ALA A 53 -0.17 -12.34 1.99
CA ALA A 53 -1.36 -12.58 2.80
C ALA A 53 -2.30 -11.37 2.93
N VAL A 54 -1.88 -10.17 2.50
CA VAL A 54 -2.77 -9.00 2.53
C VAL A 54 -3.95 -9.24 1.58
N ASP A 55 -5.14 -9.43 2.16
CA ASP A 55 -6.41 -9.41 1.44
C ASP A 55 -6.95 -7.96 1.42
N PRO A 56 -7.00 -7.30 0.25
CA PRO A 56 -7.50 -5.94 0.13
C PRO A 56 -8.97 -5.78 0.57
N GLN A 57 -9.79 -6.83 0.43
CA GLN A 57 -11.23 -6.77 0.77
C GLN A 57 -11.50 -7.10 2.24
N ARG A 58 -10.56 -7.77 2.91
CA ARG A 58 -10.68 -8.18 4.31
C ARG A 58 -9.55 -7.61 5.15
N LEU A 59 -9.24 -6.33 4.95
CA LEU A 59 -8.23 -5.63 5.73
C LEU A 59 -8.66 -5.57 7.20
N VAL A 60 -7.95 -6.31 8.05
CA VAL A 60 -8.08 -6.21 9.50
C VAL A 60 -7.14 -5.11 9.96
N VAL A 61 -7.72 -3.98 10.34
CA VAL A 61 -6.97 -2.84 10.89
C VAL A 61 -7.11 -2.87 12.41
N SER A 62 -5.99 -2.88 13.13
CA SER A 62 -6.00 -2.73 14.59
C SER A 62 -6.60 -1.39 14.96
N SER A 63 -7.41 -1.32 16.02
CA SER A 63 -7.94 -0.05 16.53
C SER A 63 -6.87 0.74 17.29
N GLU A 64 -6.97 2.06 17.36
CA GLU A 64 -6.01 2.87 18.14
C GLU A 64 -6.04 2.52 19.64
N SER A 65 -7.21 2.10 20.12
CA SER A 65 -7.45 1.59 21.48
C SER A 65 -6.96 0.16 21.71
N ASP A 66 -6.40 -0.50 20.70
CA ASP A 66 -5.89 -1.86 20.86
C ASP A 66 -4.76 -1.88 21.89
N LYS A 67 -4.96 -2.69 22.93
CA LYS A 67 -4.03 -2.82 24.06
C LYS A 67 -2.79 -3.64 23.71
N SER A 68 -2.84 -4.42 22.62
CA SER A 68 -1.69 -5.19 22.14
C SER A 68 -0.60 -4.32 21.53
N LEU A 69 -0.95 -3.10 21.08
CA LEU A 69 -0.01 -2.18 20.44
C LEU A 69 0.85 -1.44 21.47
N THR A 70 2.17 -1.47 21.23
CA THR A 70 3.12 -0.58 21.90
C THR A 70 2.83 0.89 21.57
N LYS A 71 3.36 1.81 22.36
CA LYS A 71 3.18 3.25 22.14
C LYS A 71 3.77 3.68 20.79
N GLU A 72 4.90 3.08 20.43
CA GLU A 72 5.66 3.32 19.22
C GLU A 72 4.90 2.79 18.00
N GLU A 73 4.33 1.58 18.09
CA GLU A 73 3.44 1.04 17.06
C GLU A 73 2.21 1.90 16.88
N ARG A 74 1.52 2.28 17.97
CA ARG A 74 0.36 3.17 17.88
C ARG A 74 0.72 4.47 17.18
N LYS A 75 1.82 5.11 17.56
CA LYS A 75 2.28 6.35 16.92
C LYS A 75 2.57 6.15 15.43
N ARG A 76 3.18 5.04 15.04
CA ARG A 76 3.51 4.74 13.65
C ARG A 76 2.26 4.41 12.82
N LEU A 77 1.44 3.46 13.26
CA LEU A 77 0.27 2.97 12.52
C LEU A 77 -0.79 4.09 12.35
N PHE A 78 -0.94 4.98 13.33
CA PHE A 78 -1.93 6.06 13.28
C PHE A 78 -1.36 7.42 12.85
N ALA A 79 -0.12 7.46 12.33
CA ALA A 79 0.55 8.70 11.94
C ALA A 79 -0.25 9.53 10.90
N CYS A 80 -0.99 8.87 10.01
CA CYS A 80 -1.75 9.51 8.92
C CYS A 80 -3.25 9.62 9.19
N ARG A 81 -3.68 9.52 10.46
CA ARG A 81 -5.09 9.50 10.85
C ARG A 81 -5.86 10.74 10.37
N ASP A 82 -5.33 11.94 10.58
CA ASP A 82 -6.03 13.18 10.21
C ASP A 82 -6.28 13.28 8.70
N MET A 83 -5.28 12.88 7.91
CA MET A 83 -5.40 12.82 6.45
C MET A 83 -6.42 11.75 6.02
N LYS A 84 -6.49 10.62 6.73
CA LYS A 84 -7.50 9.59 6.49
C LYS A 84 -8.92 10.11 6.77
N GLU A 85 -9.12 10.82 7.87
CA GLU A 85 -10.41 11.39 8.23
C GLU A 85 -10.87 12.42 7.18
N MET A 86 -9.95 13.23 6.65
CA MET A 86 -10.25 14.12 5.53
C MET A 86 -10.60 13.36 4.24
N PHE A 87 -9.85 12.31 3.92
CA PHE A 87 -10.14 11.47 2.75
C PHE A 87 -11.52 10.83 2.85
N ASP A 88 -11.91 10.33 4.02
CA ASP A 88 -13.22 9.73 4.26
C ASP A 88 -14.37 10.72 4.23
N ARG A 89 -14.11 11.97 4.62
CA ARG A 89 -15.11 13.04 4.61
C ARG A 89 -15.35 13.59 3.20
N GLU A 90 -14.29 13.79 2.42
CA GLU A 90 -14.38 14.43 1.10
C GLU A 90 -14.74 13.43 -0.02
N CYS A 91 -14.53 12.13 0.18
CA CYS A 91 -14.80 11.10 -0.82
C CYS A 91 -16.04 10.26 -0.51
N LEU A 92 -16.62 9.67 -1.56
CA LEU A 92 -17.64 8.65 -1.39
C LEU A 92 -17.02 7.38 -0.76
N PRO A 93 -17.73 6.67 0.14
CA PRO A 93 -17.21 5.44 0.74
C PRO A 93 -16.80 4.37 -0.29
N SER A 94 -17.55 4.26 -1.39
CA SER A 94 -17.20 3.35 -2.49
C SER A 94 -15.90 3.74 -3.21
N TRP A 95 -15.60 5.04 -3.30
CA TRP A 95 -14.36 5.55 -3.86
C TRP A 95 -13.18 5.33 -2.92
N VAL A 96 -13.37 5.60 -1.62
CA VAL A 96 -12.35 5.29 -0.59
C VAL A 96 -11.99 3.80 -0.64
N ASN A 97 -12.98 2.92 -0.66
CA ASN A 97 -12.77 1.49 -0.79
C ASN A 97 -12.03 1.15 -2.09
N HIS A 98 -12.53 1.62 -3.23
CA HIS A 98 -11.91 1.34 -4.53
C HIS A 98 -10.44 1.78 -4.60
N PHE A 99 -10.14 3.00 -4.17
CA PHE A 99 -8.76 3.50 -4.16
C PHE A 99 -7.86 2.74 -3.18
N GLY A 100 -8.41 2.33 -2.04
CA GLY A 100 -7.69 1.47 -1.09
C GLY A 100 -7.33 0.12 -1.70
N LEU A 101 -8.30 -0.56 -2.33
CA LEU A 101 -8.09 -1.84 -3.03
C LEU A 101 -7.06 -1.70 -4.15
N LEU A 102 -7.19 -0.65 -4.96
CA LEU A 102 -6.28 -0.39 -6.07
C LEU A 102 -4.85 -0.17 -5.57
N ARG A 103 -4.67 0.66 -4.54
CA ARG A 103 -3.35 0.91 -3.95
C ARG A 103 -2.68 -0.37 -3.44
N VAL A 104 -3.41 -1.22 -2.71
CA VAL A 104 -2.84 -2.49 -2.21
C VAL A 104 -2.44 -3.40 -3.36
N LYS A 105 -3.33 -3.56 -4.35
CA LYS A 105 -3.03 -4.36 -5.55
C LYS A 105 -1.78 -3.86 -6.27
N ASP A 106 -1.66 -2.55 -6.44
CA ASP A 106 -0.51 -1.94 -7.13
C ASP A 106 0.78 -2.20 -6.35
N LEU A 107 0.78 -1.99 -5.03
CA LEU A 107 1.92 -2.27 -4.15
C LEU A 107 2.32 -3.75 -4.14
N GLN A 108 1.36 -4.68 -4.09
CA GLN A 108 1.62 -6.11 -4.21
C GLN A 108 2.22 -6.46 -5.56
N THR A 109 1.65 -5.90 -6.64
CA THR A 109 2.13 -6.14 -8.00
C THR A 109 3.55 -5.65 -8.19
N GLU A 110 3.87 -4.45 -7.71
CA GLU A 110 5.23 -3.91 -7.75
C GLU A 110 6.22 -4.74 -6.95
N TYR A 111 5.82 -5.20 -5.76
CA TYR A 111 6.65 -6.05 -4.92
C TYR A 111 6.95 -7.39 -5.61
N LEU A 112 5.92 -8.05 -6.16
CA LEU A 112 6.08 -9.33 -6.86
C LEU A 112 6.98 -9.18 -8.09
N LYS A 113 6.78 -8.13 -8.90
CA LYS A 113 7.66 -7.82 -10.04
C LYS A 113 9.11 -7.66 -9.60
N LYS A 114 9.38 -6.83 -8.58
CA LYS A 114 10.73 -6.62 -8.04
C LYS A 114 11.36 -7.92 -7.53
N LYS A 115 10.56 -8.83 -6.97
CA LYS A 115 11.05 -10.13 -6.49
C LYS A 115 11.40 -11.06 -7.65
N VAL A 116 10.53 -11.18 -8.66
CA VAL A 116 10.82 -11.94 -9.88
C VAL A 116 12.09 -11.43 -10.54
N ASP A 117 12.21 -10.12 -10.76
CA ASP A 117 13.39 -9.53 -11.38
C ASP A 117 14.67 -9.79 -10.55
N LYS A 118 14.56 -9.83 -9.22
CA LYS A 118 15.68 -10.12 -8.34
C LYS A 118 16.10 -11.60 -8.45
N ASP A 119 15.14 -12.50 -8.39
CA ASP A 119 15.38 -13.95 -8.49
C ASP A 119 15.96 -14.31 -9.86
N GLU A 120 15.53 -13.65 -10.95
CA GLU A 120 16.10 -13.79 -12.29
C GLU A 120 17.57 -13.34 -12.32
N ARG A 121 17.89 -12.15 -11.79
CA ARG A 121 19.29 -11.68 -11.69
C ARG A 121 20.16 -12.62 -10.84
N GLU A 122 19.63 -13.17 -9.76
CA GLU A 122 20.35 -14.13 -8.92
C GLU A 122 20.64 -15.45 -9.67
N ARG A 123 19.71 -15.90 -10.53
CA ARG A 123 19.95 -17.05 -11.40
C ARG A 123 20.99 -16.76 -12.48
N GLU A 124 20.89 -15.63 -13.16
CA GLU A 124 21.86 -15.20 -14.18
C GLU A 124 23.28 -15.13 -13.60
N THR A 125 23.43 -14.46 -12.45
CA THR A 125 24.74 -14.37 -11.76
C THR A 125 25.25 -15.72 -11.28
N SER A 126 24.37 -16.63 -10.86
CA SER A 126 24.74 -18.00 -10.49
C SER A 126 25.23 -18.81 -11.70
N ASP A 127 24.55 -18.67 -12.85
CA ASP A 127 24.91 -19.37 -14.09
C ASP A 127 26.26 -18.86 -14.62
N ASP A 128 26.48 -17.55 -14.62
CA ASP A 128 27.78 -16.96 -15.00
C ASP A 128 28.91 -17.46 -14.09
N ALA A 129 28.68 -17.46 -12.76
CA ALA A 129 29.65 -17.97 -11.79
C ALA A 129 29.95 -19.47 -11.99
N PHE A 130 28.94 -20.25 -12.38
CA PHE A 130 29.10 -21.66 -12.72
C PHE A 130 29.97 -21.83 -13.98
N TRP A 131 29.68 -21.12 -15.07
CA TRP A 131 30.41 -21.23 -16.33
C TRP A 131 31.87 -20.75 -16.23
N GLU A 132 32.13 -19.70 -15.46
CA GLU A 132 33.50 -19.26 -15.13
C GLU A 132 34.31 -20.37 -14.44
N LYS A 133 33.70 -21.02 -13.43
CA LYS A 133 34.35 -22.12 -12.70
C LYS A 133 34.63 -23.34 -13.59
N VAL A 134 33.73 -23.64 -14.53
CA VAL A 134 33.91 -24.73 -15.51
C VAL A 134 35.04 -24.40 -16.48
N SER A 135 35.11 -23.16 -16.97
CA SER A 135 36.12 -22.71 -17.93
C SER A 135 37.53 -22.62 -17.33
N ALA A 136 37.64 -22.32 -16.03
CA ALA A 136 38.91 -22.21 -15.32
C ALA A 136 39.56 -23.55 -14.96
N LYS A 137 38.88 -24.70 -15.10
CA LYS A 137 39.43 -26.01 -14.74
C LYS A 137 40.40 -26.47 -15.84
N PRO A 138 41.71 -26.68 -15.57
CA PRO A 138 42.61 -27.19 -16.58
C PRO A 138 42.18 -28.60 -17.00
N ARG A 139 42.24 -28.84 -18.31
CA ARG A 139 41.96 -30.13 -18.95
C ARG A 139 42.91 -31.16 -18.30
N GLN A 140 42.38 -32.06 -17.48
CA GLN A 140 43.18 -33.09 -16.81
C GLN A 140 43.84 -33.96 -17.89
N THR A 141 45.17 -33.92 -17.95
CA THR A 141 46.03 -34.78 -18.79
C THR A 141 46.38 -36.07 -18.07
#